data_AF-A0AAW1I4L6-F1
#
_entry.id   AF-A0AAW1I4L6-F1
#
_cell.length_a   1.000
_cell.length_b   1.000
_cell.length_c   1.000
_cell.angle_alpha   90.00
_cell.angle_beta   90.00
_cell.angle_gamma   90.00
#
_symmetry.space_group_name_H-M   'P 1'
#
loop_
_entity.id
_entity.type
_entity.pdbx_description
1 polymer ?
#
loop_
_entity_poly.entity_id
_entity_poly.type
_entity_poly.pdbx_seq_one_letter_code
_entity_poly.pdbx_strand_id
1 'polypeptide(L)'
;MASAVKIIFGLLTFVTIGMIIGALLQLAFISRLEDSSGSGFLTHRSVQQTHASGYIQSAGIVNWANDKEAAILRLGLVKPEIISWSPRIIVLHNFLSHEECDYLRAIARPRLQISTVVDTNTGKGIRSEVRTSSGMFLRHDERKYPLIEAIEKRISVFSQVPVENGELIQVLRYEKDQFYRPHHDYFSDSYNVKRGGQRVATMLMYLTDNVEGGETYFPMAGSGQCSCGKKTVTGMSVKPIKGNAVLFWSMGLDGKSDPNSVHGGCEVISGEKWSATKWMRQRAMN
;
A
#
# COMPACT_ATOMS: atom_id res chain seq x y z
N MET A 1 21.44 11.03 -48.24
CA MET A 1 20.42 10.02 -47.86
C MET A 1 21.01 8.73 -47.27
N ALA A 2 22.11 8.17 -47.81
CA ALA A 2 22.67 6.90 -47.31
C ALA A 2 23.20 6.90 -45.85
N SER A 3 23.66 8.05 -45.32
CA SER A 3 24.21 8.14 -43.95
C SER A 3 23.12 8.13 -42.87
N ALA A 4 21.99 8.81 -43.11
CA ALA A 4 20.85 8.82 -42.20
C ALA A 4 20.19 7.44 -42.07
N VAL A 5 20.12 6.69 -43.18
CA VAL A 5 19.57 5.33 -43.20
C VAL A 5 20.43 4.38 -42.35
N LYS A 6 21.77 4.48 -42.39
CA LYS A 6 22.66 3.66 -41.55
C LYS A 6 22.50 3.93 -40.05
N ILE A 7 22.27 5.18 -39.67
CA ILE A 7 22.04 5.57 -38.27
C ILE A 7 20.70 5.01 -37.77
N ILE A 8 19.64 5.09 -38.60
CA ILE A 8 18.32 4.55 -38.26
C ILE A 8 18.38 3.03 -38.11
N PHE A 9 19.05 2.32 -39.02
CA PHE A 9 19.22 0.87 -38.90
C PHE A 9 20.07 0.48 -37.69
N GLY A 10 21.09 1.26 -37.32
CA GLY A 10 21.88 1.06 -36.11
C GLY A 10 21.09 1.28 -34.81
N LEU A 11 20.20 2.27 -34.78
CA LEU A 11 19.30 2.49 -33.64
C LEU A 11 18.25 1.39 -33.52
N LEU A 12 17.66 0.96 -34.65
CA LEU A 12 16.69 -0.13 -34.67
C LEU A 12 17.33 -1.44 -34.18
N THR A 13 18.55 -1.77 -34.62
CA THR A 13 19.25 -2.97 -34.14
C THR A 13 19.61 -2.88 -32.67
N PHE A 14 20.00 -1.71 -32.16
CA PHE A 14 20.27 -1.53 -30.73
C PHE A 14 19.00 -1.71 -29.87
N VAL A 15 17.86 -1.16 -30.32
CA VAL A 15 16.57 -1.33 -29.64
C VAL A 15 16.10 -2.78 -29.68
N THR A 16 16.19 -3.46 -30.83
CA THR A 16 15.79 -4.88 -30.92
C THR A 16 16.67 -5.78 -30.07
N ILE A 17 17.99 -5.56 -30.04
CA ILE A 17 18.90 -6.29 -29.14
C ILE A 17 18.52 -6.03 -27.68
N GLY A 18 18.24 -4.79 -27.30
CA GLY A 18 17.79 -4.44 -25.95
C GLY A 18 16.48 -5.13 -25.55
N MET A 19 15.50 -5.20 -26.46
CA MET A 19 14.25 -5.92 -26.22
C MET A 19 14.46 -7.43 -26.11
N ILE A 20 15.34 -8.03 -26.94
CA ILE A 20 15.66 -9.46 -26.86
C ILE A 20 16.35 -9.79 -25.53
N ILE A 21 17.32 -8.99 -25.11
CA ILE A 21 17.99 -9.17 -23.82
C ILE A 21 17.00 -9.00 -22.67
N GLY A 22 16.12 -7.99 -22.72
CA GLY A 22 15.06 -7.79 -21.73
C GLY A 22 14.09 -8.97 -21.65
N ALA A 23 13.67 -9.52 -22.79
CA ALA A 23 12.83 -10.70 -22.87
C ALA A 23 13.53 -11.96 -22.34
N LEU A 24 14.81 -12.15 -22.64
CA LEU A 24 15.61 -13.26 -22.10
C LEU A 24 15.80 -13.16 -20.58
N LEU A 25 15.98 -11.94 -20.04
CA LEU A 25 16.01 -11.70 -18.59
C LEU A 25 14.66 -11.98 -17.93
N GLN A 26 13.55 -11.58 -18.57
CA GLN A 26 12.20 -11.91 -18.11
C GLN A 26 11.94 -13.42 -18.15
N LEU A 27 12.34 -14.11 -19.23
CA LEU A 27 12.21 -15.57 -19.35
C LEU A 27 13.07 -16.31 -18.33
N ALA A 28 14.30 -15.85 -18.08
CA ALA A 28 15.16 -16.41 -17.04
C ALA A 28 14.57 -16.18 -15.63
N PHE A 29 13.94 -15.02 -15.40
CA PHE A 29 13.23 -14.74 -14.15
C PHE A 29 11.99 -15.63 -13.98
N ILE A 30 11.19 -15.82 -15.04
CA ILE A 30 10.01 -16.70 -15.04
C ILE A 30 10.40 -18.16 -14.87
N SER A 31 11.43 -18.64 -15.58
CA SER A 31 11.94 -20.00 -15.44
C SER A 31 12.47 -20.27 -14.01
N ARG A 32 13.13 -19.28 -13.39
CA ARG A 32 13.50 -19.36 -11.96
C ARG A 32 12.29 -19.45 -11.02
N LEU A 33 11.17 -18.82 -11.39
CA LEU A 33 9.93 -18.90 -10.63
C LEU A 33 9.24 -20.25 -10.83
N GLU A 34 9.25 -20.80 -12.04
CA GLU A 34 8.68 -22.12 -12.37
C GLU A 34 9.47 -23.27 -11.73
N ASP A 35 10.80 -23.24 -11.77
CA ASP A 35 11.66 -24.20 -11.05
C ASP A 35 11.49 -24.11 -9.53
N SER A 36 11.08 -22.94 -9.03
CA SER A 36 10.75 -22.72 -7.61
C SER A 36 9.34 -23.18 -7.26
N SER A 37 8.44 -23.35 -8.23
CA SER A 37 7.10 -23.92 -8.04
C SER A 37 7.11 -25.41 -8.40
N GLY A 38 7.63 -26.24 -7.48
CA GLY A 38 7.75 -27.69 -7.68
C GLY A 38 6.43 -28.33 -8.16
N SER A 39 6.43 -28.82 -9.40
CA SER A 39 5.36 -29.63 -9.97
C SER A 39 5.48 -31.07 -9.46
N GLY A 40 5.04 -31.29 -8.23
CA GLY A 40 4.96 -32.62 -7.60
C GLY A 40 3.51 -33.01 -7.34
N PHE A 41 2.92 -33.79 -8.25
CA PHE A 41 1.59 -34.38 -8.10
C PHE A 41 1.52 -35.24 -6.82
N LEU A 42 0.55 -34.96 -5.95
CA LEU A 42 0.34 -35.65 -4.69
C LEU A 42 -0.03 -37.13 -4.93
N THR A 43 0.73 -38.06 -4.35
CA THR A 43 0.27 -39.43 -4.11
C THR A 43 0.06 -39.64 -2.61
N HIS A 44 -1.17 -40.00 -2.28
CA HIS A 44 -1.68 -40.31 -0.96
C HIS A 44 -1.02 -41.60 -0.42
N ARG A 45 -0.36 -41.58 0.75
CA ARG A 45 -0.36 -42.72 1.71
C ARG A 45 0.28 -42.42 3.09
N SER A 46 -0.47 -42.88 4.10
CA SER A 46 -0.12 -43.31 5.47
C SER A 46 0.47 -42.35 6.52
N VAL A 47 -0.42 -41.85 7.38
CA VAL A 47 -0.46 -41.96 8.85
C VAL A 47 0.77 -42.59 9.55
N GLN A 48 1.45 -41.83 10.42
CA GLN A 48 1.67 -42.19 11.85
C GLN A 48 2.24 -41.02 12.69
N GLN A 49 1.43 -40.61 13.66
CA GLN A 49 1.74 -40.16 15.03
C GLN A 49 3.21 -39.87 15.44
N THR A 50 3.51 -38.62 15.81
CA THR A 50 4.24 -38.26 17.05
C THR A 50 4.04 -36.79 17.38
N HIS A 51 3.63 -36.50 18.62
CA HIS A 51 3.64 -35.17 19.23
C HIS A 51 5.08 -34.71 19.48
N ALA A 52 5.50 -33.60 18.89
CA ALA A 52 6.50 -32.69 19.45
C ALA A 52 6.48 -31.37 18.67
N SER A 53 6.63 -30.26 19.41
CA SER A 53 6.71 -28.89 18.93
C SER A 53 7.61 -28.75 17.69
N GLY A 54 7.04 -28.24 16.60
CA GLY A 54 7.77 -27.98 15.36
C GLY A 54 6.86 -27.30 14.36
N TYR A 55 7.10 -26.02 14.10
CA TYR A 55 6.52 -25.31 12.98
C TYR A 55 6.75 -26.13 11.70
N ILE A 56 5.66 -26.62 11.09
CA ILE A 56 5.71 -27.31 9.81
C ILE A 56 6.24 -26.31 8.79
N GLN A 57 7.51 -26.48 8.45
CA GLN A 57 8.23 -25.72 7.45
C GLN A 57 7.72 -26.21 6.09
N SER A 58 6.75 -25.50 5.52
CA SER A 58 6.26 -25.76 4.17
C SER A 58 7.42 -25.66 3.17
N ALA A 59 7.64 -26.74 2.43
CA ALA A 59 8.66 -26.86 1.40
C ALA A 59 8.58 -25.69 0.39
N GLY A 60 9.66 -24.94 0.27
CA GLY A 60 9.77 -23.72 -0.55
C GLY A 60 10.42 -22.51 0.13
N ILE A 61 11.04 -22.65 1.32
CA ILE A 61 11.74 -21.54 1.95
C ILE A 61 13.06 -21.27 1.21
N VAL A 62 13.02 -20.34 0.26
CA VAL A 62 14.22 -19.62 -0.17
C VAL A 62 14.80 -18.98 1.09
N ASN A 63 16.02 -19.38 1.45
CA ASN A 63 16.63 -18.97 2.70
C ASN A 63 17.15 -17.52 2.60
N TRP A 64 16.23 -16.55 2.70
CA TRP A 64 16.52 -15.12 2.70
C TRP A 64 17.16 -14.62 4.01
N ALA A 65 17.52 -15.52 4.93
CA ALA A 65 17.93 -15.17 6.30
C ALA A 65 19.10 -14.19 6.38
N ASN A 66 19.93 -14.10 5.34
CA ASN A 66 21.08 -13.19 5.28
C ASN A 66 20.91 -12.04 4.26
N ASP A 67 19.76 -11.93 3.59
CA ASP A 67 19.49 -10.86 2.63
C ASP A 67 18.79 -9.69 3.34
N LYS A 68 19.55 -8.60 3.52
CA LYS A 68 19.05 -7.37 4.16
C LYS A 68 17.88 -6.74 3.40
N GLU A 69 17.89 -6.81 2.07
CA GLU A 69 16.82 -6.26 1.24
C GLU A 69 15.57 -7.11 1.37
N ALA A 70 15.70 -8.43 1.30
CA ALA A 70 14.58 -9.34 1.50
C ALA A 70 13.95 -9.17 2.90
N ALA A 71 14.77 -8.96 3.92
CA ALA A 71 14.31 -8.67 5.28
C ALA A 71 13.56 -7.33 5.36
N ILE A 72 14.10 -6.25 4.77
CA ILE A 72 13.43 -4.94 4.71
C ILE A 72 12.09 -5.04 3.98
N LEU A 73 12.05 -5.77 2.86
CA LEU A 73 10.85 -5.98 2.06
C LEU A 73 9.90 -7.01 2.67
N ARG A 74 10.32 -7.71 3.72
CA ARG A 74 9.59 -8.81 4.37
C ARG A 74 9.13 -9.85 3.34
N LEU A 75 10.02 -10.20 2.40
CA LEU A 75 9.73 -11.19 1.36
C LEU A 75 9.35 -12.54 2.00
N GLY A 76 8.31 -13.18 1.46
CA GLY A 76 7.73 -14.41 2.02
C GLY A 76 6.76 -14.18 3.20
N LEU A 77 6.77 -13.00 3.83
CA LEU A 77 5.80 -12.63 4.87
C LEU A 77 4.64 -11.81 4.30
N VAL A 78 4.95 -10.81 3.47
CA VAL A 78 3.93 -9.97 2.84
C VAL A 78 3.19 -10.78 1.78
N LYS A 79 1.86 -10.89 1.94
CA LYS A 79 0.99 -11.60 0.99
C LYS A 79 0.01 -10.62 0.34
N PRO A 80 0.14 -10.33 -0.96
CA PRO A 80 -0.82 -9.50 -1.68
C PRO A 80 -2.12 -10.24 -1.98
N GLU A 81 -3.25 -9.55 -1.82
CA GLU A 81 -4.59 -9.97 -2.23
C GLU A 81 -5.22 -8.85 -3.06
N ILE A 82 -5.53 -9.12 -4.32
CA ILE A 82 -6.23 -8.15 -5.18
C ILE A 82 -7.72 -8.25 -4.87
N ILE A 83 -8.29 -7.20 -4.28
CA ILE A 83 -9.72 -7.18 -3.97
C ILE A 83 -10.55 -6.47 -5.04
N SER A 84 -9.94 -5.56 -5.82
CA SER A 84 -10.61 -4.89 -6.92
C SER A 84 -9.62 -4.42 -8.00
N TRP A 85 -10.03 -4.53 -9.26
CA TRP A 85 -9.32 -3.97 -10.41
C TRP A 85 -9.80 -2.56 -10.79
N SER A 86 -11.05 -2.21 -10.47
CA SER A 86 -11.62 -0.88 -10.72
C SER A 86 -12.54 -0.45 -9.57
N PRO A 87 -12.12 0.53 -8.74
CA PRO A 87 -10.76 1.08 -8.67
C PRO A 87 -9.73 -0.01 -8.30
N ARG A 88 -8.44 0.22 -8.59
CA ARG A 88 -7.37 -0.72 -8.23
C ARG A 88 -7.13 -0.70 -6.73
N ILE A 89 -7.37 -1.83 -6.07
CA ILE A 89 -7.20 -1.98 -4.62
C ILE A 89 -6.56 -3.34 -4.33
N ILE A 90 -5.46 -3.30 -3.56
CA ILE A 90 -4.71 -4.47 -3.12
C ILE A 90 -4.58 -4.40 -1.59
N VAL A 91 -4.93 -5.50 -0.92
CA VAL A 91 -4.61 -5.70 0.49
C VAL A 91 -3.26 -6.38 0.58
N LEU A 92 -2.35 -5.83 1.38
CA LEU A 92 -1.03 -6.40 1.66
C LEU A 92 -1.05 -6.95 3.09
N HIS A 93 -1.22 -8.26 3.23
CA HIS A 93 -1.21 -8.90 4.55
C HIS A 93 0.19 -8.95 5.14
N ASN A 94 0.33 -8.77 6.46
CA ASN A 94 1.61 -8.76 7.19
C ASN A 94 2.63 -7.73 6.65
N PHE A 95 2.13 -6.65 6.04
CA PHE A 95 2.94 -5.58 5.47
C PHE A 95 3.86 -4.93 6.50
N LEU A 96 3.34 -4.66 7.70
CA LEU A 96 4.13 -4.25 8.87
C LEU A 96 4.27 -5.42 9.85
N SER A 97 5.40 -5.46 10.54
CA SER A 97 5.55 -6.19 11.81
C SER A 97 4.75 -5.52 12.91
N HIS A 98 4.46 -6.26 13.98
CA HIS A 98 3.77 -5.68 15.14
C HIS A 98 4.63 -4.61 15.84
N GLU A 99 5.95 -4.79 15.84
CA GLU A 99 6.93 -3.86 16.37
C GLU A 99 6.94 -2.53 15.58
N GLU A 100 6.88 -2.60 14.25
CA GLU A 100 6.74 -1.42 13.39
C GLU A 100 5.42 -0.68 13.69
N CYS A 101 4.31 -1.41 13.88
CA CYS A 101 3.03 -0.81 14.26
C CYS A 101 3.10 -0.08 15.61
N ASP A 102 3.68 -0.73 16.63
CA ASP A 102 3.74 -0.17 17.98
C ASP A 102 4.72 1.00 18.06
N TYR A 103 5.82 0.97 17.30
CA TYR A 103 6.73 2.10 17.15
C TYR A 103 6.02 3.33 16.58
N LEU A 104 5.30 3.19 15.47
CA LEU A 104 4.56 4.30 14.84
C LEU A 104 3.52 4.90 15.80
N ARG A 105 2.82 4.05 16.56
CA ARG A 105 1.86 4.52 17.59
C ARG A 105 2.56 5.26 18.72
N ALA A 106 3.69 4.75 19.21
CA ALA A 106 4.42 5.35 20.32
C ALA A 106 4.93 6.76 19.99
N ILE A 107 5.50 6.97 18.80
CA ILE A 107 6.01 8.29 18.38
C ILE A 107 4.89 9.28 18.05
N ALA A 108 3.70 8.79 17.70
CA ALA A 108 2.55 9.60 17.33
C ALA A 108 1.74 10.05 18.55
N ARG A 109 1.54 9.17 19.54
CA ARG A 109 0.69 9.39 20.71
C ARG A 109 0.88 10.76 21.40
N PRO A 110 2.10 11.24 21.69
CA PRO A 110 2.28 12.54 22.37
C PRO A 110 2.06 13.76 21.45
N ARG A 111 1.89 13.57 20.14
CA ARG A 111 1.83 14.64 19.13
C ARG A 111 0.49 14.72 18.39
N LEU A 112 -0.46 13.83 18.69
CA LEU A 112 -1.76 13.82 18.04
C LEU A 112 -2.51 15.13 18.30
N GLN A 113 -3.05 15.71 17.23
CA GLN A 113 -3.95 16.87 17.27
C GLN A 113 -5.19 16.56 16.45
N ILE A 114 -6.28 17.30 16.64
CA ILE A 114 -7.50 17.11 15.83
C ILE A 114 -7.14 17.25 14.34
N SER A 115 -7.58 16.29 13.53
CA SER A 115 -7.24 16.24 12.10
C SER A 115 -7.91 17.36 11.32
N THR A 116 -7.22 17.83 10.27
CA THR A 116 -7.74 18.77 9.29
C THR A 116 -7.92 18.10 7.92
N VAL A 117 -8.75 18.67 7.06
CA VAL A 117 -8.88 18.32 5.64
C VAL A 117 -8.41 19.48 4.76
N VAL A 118 -8.03 19.19 3.51
CA VAL A 118 -7.65 20.24 2.55
C VAL A 118 -8.91 20.93 2.05
N ASP A 119 -8.99 22.25 2.25
CA ASP A 119 -10.03 23.09 1.71
C ASP A 119 -9.88 23.25 0.20
N THR A 120 -10.95 23.00 -0.56
CA THR A 120 -10.90 22.97 -2.04
C THR A 120 -10.71 24.36 -2.67
N ASN A 121 -11.08 25.42 -1.96
CA ASN A 121 -11.02 26.79 -2.48
C ASN A 121 -9.64 27.43 -2.22
N THR A 122 -9.07 27.15 -1.05
CA THR A 122 -7.85 27.80 -0.54
C THR A 122 -6.63 26.88 -0.52
N GLY A 123 -6.83 25.56 -0.60
CA GLY A 123 -5.77 24.55 -0.49
C GLY A 123 -5.18 24.38 0.92
N LYS A 124 -5.74 25.05 1.94
CA LYS A 124 -5.25 25.03 3.33
C LYS A 124 -5.95 23.94 4.16
N GLY A 125 -5.30 23.52 5.25
CA GLY A 125 -5.92 22.60 6.23
C GLY A 125 -7.00 23.30 7.06
N ILE A 126 -8.22 22.76 7.07
CA ILE A 126 -9.33 23.24 7.91
C ILE A 126 -9.86 22.11 8.81
N ARG A 127 -10.31 22.46 10.02
CA ARG A 127 -11.03 21.53 10.89
C ARG A 127 -12.34 21.17 10.21
N SER A 128 -12.71 19.89 10.19
CA SER A 128 -13.88 19.43 9.46
C SER A 128 -14.72 18.44 10.24
N GLU A 129 -16.05 18.53 10.05
CA GLU A 129 -17.01 17.54 10.53
C GLU A 129 -17.03 16.27 9.66
N VAL A 130 -16.33 16.27 8.52
CA VAL A 130 -16.24 15.12 7.62
C VAL A 130 -15.16 14.12 8.04
N ARG A 131 -14.22 14.54 8.88
CA ARG A 131 -13.13 13.72 9.44
C ARG A 131 -12.93 14.09 10.90
N THR A 132 -13.25 13.16 11.79
CA THR A 132 -13.28 13.42 13.23
C THR A 132 -12.11 12.80 14.00
N SER A 133 -11.09 12.30 13.30
CA SER A 133 -9.88 11.71 13.90
C SER A 133 -8.96 12.73 14.56
N SER A 134 -8.04 12.23 15.37
CA SER A 134 -6.79 12.91 15.67
C SER A 134 -5.65 12.40 14.78
N GLY A 135 -4.68 13.24 14.47
CA GLY A 135 -3.60 12.93 13.54
C GLY A 135 -2.34 13.75 13.78
N MET A 136 -1.24 13.26 13.22
CA MET A 136 0.04 13.95 13.16
C MET A 136 0.82 13.47 11.92
N PHE A 137 1.74 14.28 11.44
CA PHE A 137 2.72 13.86 10.45
C PHE A 137 4.05 13.59 11.14
N LEU A 138 4.76 12.56 10.68
CA LEU A 138 6.19 12.45 10.96
C LEU A 138 6.90 13.68 10.37
N ARG A 139 8.05 14.02 10.93
CA ARG A 139 8.93 15.09 10.46
C ARG A 139 9.94 14.55 9.45
N HIS A 140 10.58 15.47 8.71
CA HIS A 140 11.58 15.11 7.71
C HIS A 140 12.82 14.40 8.30
N ASP A 141 13.27 14.79 9.49
CA ASP A 141 14.40 14.14 10.18
C ASP A 141 14.09 12.69 10.56
N GLU A 142 12.84 12.38 10.89
CA GLU A 142 12.40 11.04 11.31
C GLU A 142 12.43 10.02 10.16
N ARG A 143 12.50 10.46 8.90
CA ARG A 143 12.68 9.54 7.75
C ARG A 143 14.01 8.80 7.76
N LYS A 144 15.02 9.36 8.44
CA LYS A 144 16.37 8.76 8.56
C LYS A 144 16.42 7.63 9.59
N TYR A 145 15.35 7.41 10.35
CA TYR A 145 15.29 6.31 11.30
C TYR A 145 15.17 4.99 10.52
N PRO A 146 16.04 3.99 10.78
CA PRO A 146 16.10 2.77 9.97
C PRO A 146 14.76 2.05 9.79
N LEU A 147 13.92 2.09 10.83
CA LEU A 147 12.57 1.50 10.78
C LEU A 147 11.66 2.25 9.79
N ILE A 148 11.69 3.58 9.79
CA ILE A 148 10.88 4.40 8.87
C ILE A 148 11.41 4.26 7.44
N GLU A 149 12.72 4.29 7.25
CA GLU A 149 13.36 4.07 5.95
C GLU A 149 12.98 2.69 5.36
N ALA A 150 13.00 1.64 6.17
CA ALA A 150 12.58 0.29 5.76
C ALA A 150 11.11 0.26 5.33
N ILE A 151 10.22 0.91 6.08
CA ILE A 151 8.79 1.03 5.72
C ILE A 151 8.64 1.80 4.40
N GLU A 152 9.28 2.97 4.24
CA GLU A 152 9.15 3.77 3.02
C GLU A 152 9.72 3.05 1.79
N LYS A 153 10.83 2.33 1.94
CA LYS A 153 11.39 1.48 0.88
C LYS A 153 10.43 0.36 0.49
N ARG A 154 9.83 -0.32 1.48
CA ARG A 154 8.81 -1.35 1.23
C ARG A 154 7.60 -0.77 0.51
N ILE A 155 7.11 0.39 0.93
CA ILE A 155 6.00 1.09 0.26
C ILE A 155 6.36 1.34 -1.21
N SER A 156 7.56 1.86 -1.48
CA SER A 156 8.02 2.15 -2.84
C SER A 156 8.04 0.91 -3.74
N VAL A 157 8.53 -0.22 -3.23
CA VAL A 157 8.56 -1.48 -3.99
C VAL A 157 7.15 -2.02 -4.27
N PHE A 158 6.24 -2.02 -3.29
CA PHE A 158 4.89 -2.54 -3.52
C PHE A 158 4.01 -1.60 -4.36
N SER A 159 4.21 -0.29 -4.26
CA SER A 159 3.45 0.70 -5.04
C SER A 159 4.02 0.94 -6.43
N GLN A 160 5.28 0.55 -6.68
CA GLN A 160 6.05 0.90 -7.88
C GLN A 160 6.17 2.42 -8.07
N VAL A 161 6.22 3.17 -6.95
CA VAL A 161 6.43 4.63 -6.95
C VAL A 161 7.71 4.94 -6.16
N PRO A 162 8.64 5.77 -6.69
CA PRO A 162 9.89 6.10 -5.98
C PRO A 162 9.65 6.69 -4.58
N VAL A 163 10.58 6.44 -3.65
CA VAL A 163 10.49 6.90 -2.25
C VAL A 163 10.38 8.43 -2.15
N GLU A 164 11.08 9.13 -3.04
CA GLU A 164 11.17 10.60 -3.14
C GLU A 164 9.82 11.24 -3.47
N ASN A 165 8.93 10.49 -4.11
CA ASN A 165 7.58 10.93 -4.43
C ASN A 165 6.64 10.81 -3.22
N GLY A 166 7.05 10.18 -2.12
CA GLY A 166 6.20 10.00 -0.94
C GLY A 166 6.06 11.27 -0.10
N GLU A 167 4.84 11.63 0.30
CA GLU A 167 4.57 12.58 1.39
C GLU A 167 5.05 12.05 2.74
N LEU A 168 5.12 12.88 3.78
CA LEU A 168 5.42 12.38 5.14
C LEU A 168 4.32 11.41 5.59
N ILE A 169 4.70 10.36 6.33
CA ILE A 169 3.72 9.43 6.90
C ILE A 169 2.82 10.20 7.87
N GLN A 170 1.51 10.09 7.69
CA GLN A 170 0.50 10.61 8.61
C GLN A 170 0.00 9.49 9.51
N VAL A 171 0.19 9.61 10.83
CA VAL A 171 -0.40 8.68 11.80
C VAL A 171 -1.70 9.25 12.33
N LEU A 172 -2.72 8.40 12.43
CA LEU A 172 -4.09 8.76 12.75
C LEU A 172 -4.65 7.85 13.83
N ARG A 173 -5.52 8.43 14.65
CA ARG A 173 -6.33 7.72 15.65
C ARG A 173 -7.80 8.10 15.49
N TYR A 174 -8.64 7.07 15.40
CA TYR A 174 -10.08 7.17 15.48
C TYR A 174 -10.52 6.45 16.76
N GLU A 175 -11.13 7.21 17.66
CA GLU A 175 -11.83 6.70 18.83
C GLU A 175 -13.23 6.24 18.43
N LYS A 176 -13.96 5.67 19.40
CA LYS A 176 -15.38 5.34 19.23
C LYS A 176 -16.17 6.52 18.64
N ASP A 177 -17.08 6.20 17.72
CA ASP A 177 -17.97 7.10 16.99
C ASP A 177 -17.25 8.06 16.01
N GLN A 178 -15.91 8.01 15.90
CA GLN A 178 -15.16 8.77 14.91
C GLN A 178 -15.12 8.06 13.55
N PHE A 179 -15.04 8.85 12.47
CA PHE A 179 -15.11 8.38 11.09
C PHE A 179 -14.38 9.33 10.13
N TYR A 180 -14.28 8.92 8.86
CA TYR A 180 -13.94 9.79 7.75
C TYR A 180 -14.92 9.52 6.59
N ARG A 181 -15.72 10.52 6.22
CA ARG A 181 -16.64 10.43 5.10
C ARG A 181 -15.93 10.09 3.77
N PRO A 182 -16.63 9.45 2.83
CA PRO A 182 -16.09 9.19 1.50
C PRO A 182 -15.52 10.43 0.84
N HIS A 183 -14.29 10.31 0.32
CA HIS A 183 -13.54 11.38 -0.33
C HIS A 183 -12.56 10.80 -1.35
N HIS A 184 -11.90 11.68 -2.09
CA HIS A 184 -10.76 11.34 -2.93
C HIS A 184 -9.47 11.81 -2.28
N ASP A 185 -8.41 11.04 -2.47
CA ASP A 185 -7.08 11.45 -2.02
C ASP A 185 -6.39 12.40 -3.01
N TYR A 186 -6.78 12.39 -4.28
CA TYR A 186 -6.25 13.32 -5.26
C TYR A 186 -6.73 14.76 -4.98
N PHE A 187 -5.93 15.74 -5.38
CA PHE A 187 -6.28 17.15 -5.21
C PHE A 187 -7.20 17.63 -6.32
N SER A 188 -8.25 18.37 -5.95
CA SER A 188 -9.08 19.14 -6.88
C SER A 188 -8.54 20.55 -7.14
N ASP A 189 -7.59 21.02 -6.33
CA ASP A 189 -7.05 22.37 -6.39
C ASP A 189 -5.73 22.44 -7.17
N SER A 190 -5.48 23.58 -7.84
CA SER A 190 -4.26 23.78 -8.61
C SER A 190 -3.03 24.11 -7.76
N TYR A 191 -3.21 24.51 -6.49
CA TYR A 191 -2.13 24.93 -5.61
C TYR A 191 -1.27 23.74 -5.19
N ASN A 192 -1.90 22.69 -4.66
CA ASN A 192 -1.23 21.47 -4.25
C ASN A 192 -0.71 20.68 -5.46
N VAL A 193 -1.42 20.70 -6.60
CA VAL A 193 -0.96 20.03 -7.83
C VAL A 193 0.39 20.55 -8.32
N LYS A 194 0.70 21.84 -8.12
CA LYS A 194 2.00 22.41 -8.50
C LYS A 194 3.18 21.79 -7.74
N ARG A 195 2.96 21.23 -6.54
CA ARG A 195 4.00 20.67 -5.66
C ARG A 195 4.06 19.14 -5.76
N GLY A 196 4.69 18.62 -6.80
CA GLY A 196 4.83 17.17 -7.02
C GLY A 196 3.69 16.50 -7.82
N GLY A 197 2.73 17.26 -8.36
CA GLY A 197 1.66 16.74 -9.23
C GLY A 197 0.41 16.25 -8.47
N GLN A 198 -0.28 15.22 -8.97
CA GLN A 198 -1.36 14.56 -8.24
C GLN A 198 -0.83 13.51 -7.25
N ARG A 199 -1.67 13.11 -6.28
CA ARG A 199 -1.47 11.88 -5.52
C ARG A 199 -1.90 10.73 -6.41
N VAL A 200 -0.97 9.85 -6.75
CA VAL A 200 -1.17 8.73 -7.68
C VAL A 200 -1.73 7.51 -6.95
N ALA A 201 -1.26 7.29 -5.73
CA ALA A 201 -1.66 6.17 -4.91
C ALA A 201 -1.55 6.51 -3.42
N THR A 202 -2.18 5.66 -2.62
CA THR A 202 -2.20 5.73 -1.17
C THR A 202 -1.88 4.37 -0.59
N MET A 203 -0.96 4.34 0.38
CA MET A 203 -0.76 3.20 1.27
C MET A 203 -1.37 3.54 2.63
N LEU A 204 -2.41 2.83 3.03
CA LEU A 204 -3.04 2.93 4.35
C LEU A 204 -2.71 1.68 5.17
N MET A 205 -1.91 1.83 6.22
CA MET A 205 -1.43 0.75 7.07
C MET A 205 -2.19 0.72 8.39
N TYR A 206 -2.68 -0.43 8.82
CA TYR A 206 -3.40 -0.59 10.08
C TYR A 206 -2.44 -0.91 11.22
N LEU A 207 -2.54 -0.16 12.32
CA LEU A 207 -1.59 -0.24 13.45
C LEU A 207 -2.20 -0.88 14.71
N THR A 208 -3.51 -1.12 14.73
CA THR A 208 -4.22 -1.81 15.82
C THR A 208 -5.12 -2.92 15.30
N ASP A 209 -5.37 -3.89 16.18
CA ASP A 209 -6.30 -5.00 16.03
C ASP A 209 -7.50 -4.79 16.97
N ASN A 210 -8.44 -5.75 16.95
CA ASN A 210 -9.61 -5.79 17.84
C ASN A 210 -10.51 -4.54 17.77
N VAL A 211 -10.59 -3.93 16.58
CA VAL A 211 -11.51 -2.82 16.30
C VAL A 211 -12.79 -3.37 15.69
N GLU A 212 -13.92 -2.96 16.25
CA GLU A 212 -15.23 -3.20 15.64
C GLU A 212 -15.66 -1.97 14.84
N GLY A 213 -16.06 -2.15 13.58
CA GLY A 213 -16.21 -1.05 12.63
C GLY A 213 -14.85 -0.56 12.11
N GLY A 214 -14.76 0.71 11.75
CA GLY A 214 -13.49 1.32 11.33
C GLY A 214 -12.95 0.78 9.99
N GLU A 215 -13.75 0.10 9.19
CA GLU A 215 -13.33 -0.42 7.88
C GLU A 215 -12.91 0.73 6.94
N THR A 216 -12.00 0.44 6.01
CA THR A 216 -11.77 1.32 4.86
C THR A 216 -12.74 0.91 3.76
N TYR A 217 -13.69 1.78 3.43
CA TYR A 217 -14.81 1.51 2.55
C TYR A 217 -14.64 2.17 1.19
N PHE A 218 -14.90 1.41 0.13
CA PHE A 218 -14.82 1.81 -1.28
C PHE A 218 -16.20 1.62 -1.93
N PRO A 219 -17.04 2.68 -1.98
CA PRO A 219 -18.42 2.57 -2.48
C PRO A 219 -18.53 2.20 -3.96
N MET A 220 -17.49 2.50 -4.76
CA MET A 220 -17.50 2.25 -6.21
C MET A 220 -16.76 0.95 -6.59
N ALA A 221 -16.32 0.15 -5.63
CA ALA A 221 -15.64 -1.12 -5.88
C ALA A 221 -16.63 -2.29 -5.83
N GLY A 222 -16.78 -2.99 -6.96
CA GLY A 222 -17.67 -4.15 -7.08
C GLY A 222 -19.17 -3.82 -6.94
N SER A 223 -20.00 -4.86 -7.01
CA SER A 223 -21.48 -4.76 -6.88
C SER A 223 -22.05 -5.53 -5.69
N GLY A 224 -21.17 -6.12 -4.87
CA GLY A 224 -21.55 -6.88 -3.67
C GLY A 224 -21.96 -5.98 -2.50
N GLN A 225 -22.35 -6.63 -1.40
CA GLN A 225 -22.58 -5.98 -0.12
C GLN A 225 -21.42 -6.27 0.83
N CYS A 226 -21.03 -5.27 1.62
CA CYS A 226 -20.03 -5.37 2.67
C CYS A 226 -20.53 -4.70 3.96
N SER A 227 -19.79 -4.88 5.06
CA SER A 227 -20.08 -4.19 6.32
C SER A 227 -19.21 -2.93 6.46
N CYS A 228 -19.83 -1.84 6.89
CA CYS A 228 -19.17 -0.58 7.20
C CYS A 228 -19.78 -0.01 8.49
N GLY A 229 -19.06 -0.06 9.61
CA GLY A 229 -19.57 0.40 10.91
C GLY A 229 -20.87 -0.33 11.30
N LYS A 230 -20.91 -1.67 11.14
CA LYS A 230 -22.09 -2.55 11.32
C LYS A 230 -23.27 -2.32 10.36
N LYS A 231 -23.15 -1.41 9.39
CA LYS A 231 -24.18 -1.20 8.36
C LYS A 231 -23.84 -2.04 7.14
N THR A 232 -24.85 -2.69 6.55
CA THR A 232 -24.71 -3.34 5.25
C THR A 232 -24.79 -2.28 4.16
N VAL A 233 -23.74 -2.17 3.35
CA VAL A 233 -23.62 -1.18 2.27
C VAL A 233 -23.15 -1.84 0.98
N THR A 234 -23.48 -1.26 -0.17
CA THR A 234 -23.00 -1.72 -1.47
C THR A 234 -21.56 -1.28 -1.68
N GLY A 235 -20.71 -2.15 -2.22
CA GLY A 235 -19.31 -1.87 -2.51
C GLY A 235 -18.40 -2.86 -1.78
N MET A 236 -17.16 -2.45 -1.52
CA MET A 236 -16.19 -3.27 -0.78
C MET A 236 -15.64 -2.53 0.43
N SER A 237 -15.31 -3.25 1.48
CA SER A 237 -14.65 -2.71 2.66
C SER A 237 -13.52 -3.61 3.13
N VAL A 238 -12.47 -3.00 3.66
CA VAL A 238 -11.32 -3.71 4.24
C VAL A 238 -11.31 -3.49 5.74
N LYS A 239 -11.33 -4.58 6.51
CA LYS A 239 -11.27 -4.53 7.97
C LYS A 239 -9.88 -4.13 8.47
N PRO A 240 -9.78 -3.31 9.52
CA PRO A 240 -8.50 -2.96 10.12
C PRO A 240 -7.92 -4.15 10.88
N ILE A 241 -6.87 -4.76 10.33
CA ILE A 241 -6.11 -5.85 10.96
C ILE A 241 -4.69 -5.36 11.14
N LYS A 242 -4.18 -5.33 12.38
CA LYS A 242 -2.82 -4.87 12.70
C LYS A 242 -1.80 -5.54 11.78
N GLY A 243 -0.91 -4.73 11.20
CA GLY A 243 0.12 -5.21 10.28
C GLY A 243 -0.31 -5.25 8.81
N ASN A 244 -1.62 -5.33 8.51
CA ASN A 244 -2.08 -5.25 7.12
C ASN A 244 -2.04 -3.82 6.60
N ALA A 245 -1.92 -3.69 5.29
CA ALA A 245 -2.05 -2.42 4.58
C ALA A 245 -3.00 -2.53 3.39
N VAL A 246 -3.58 -1.41 2.98
CA VAL A 246 -4.39 -1.28 1.76
C VAL A 246 -3.68 -0.31 0.85
N LEU A 247 -3.32 -0.79 -0.33
CA LEU A 247 -2.72 -0.01 -1.40
C LEU A 247 -3.78 0.20 -2.48
N PHE A 248 -4.08 1.46 -2.77
CA PHE A 248 -5.05 1.81 -3.81
C PHE A 248 -4.59 3.02 -4.61
N TRP A 249 -5.04 3.11 -5.85
CA TRP A 249 -4.63 4.15 -6.79
C TRP A 249 -5.73 5.17 -6.99
N SER A 250 -5.36 6.44 -6.87
CA SER A 250 -6.21 7.59 -7.17
C SER A 250 -6.17 7.99 -8.64
N MET A 251 -5.38 7.30 -9.46
CA MET A 251 -5.21 7.56 -10.88
C MET A 251 -5.27 6.26 -11.71
N GLY A 252 -5.90 6.38 -12.89
CA GLY A 252 -5.92 5.35 -13.91
C GLY A 252 -4.58 5.18 -14.62
N LEU A 253 -4.45 4.11 -15.40
CA LEU A 253 -3.27 3.87 -16.24
C LEU A 253 -3.14 4.88 -17.39
N ASP A 254 -4.23 5.59 -17.71
CA ASP A 254 -4.27 6.71 -18.65
C ASP A 254 -3.71 8.03 -18.05
N GLY A 255 -3.28 8.01 -16.79
CA GLY A 255 -2.74 9.17 -16.10
C GLY A 255 -3.78 10.20 -15.69
N LYS A 256 -5.08 9.86 -15.71
CA LYS A 256 -6.16 10.71 -15.18
C LYS A 256 -6.54 10.27 -13.77
N SER A 257 -7.08 11.21 -12.98
CA SER A 257 -7.65 10.88 -11.68
C SER A 257 -8.82 9.92 -11.83
N ASP A 258 -8.86 8.86 -11.02
CA ASP A 258 -9.88 7.83 -11.07
C ASP A 258 -11.05 8.22 -10.14
N PRO A 259 -12.22 8.64 -10.67
CA PRO A 259 -13.35 9.04 -9.84
C PRO A 259 -13.91 7.87 -9.00
N ASN A 260 -13.66 6.62 -9.42
CA ASN A 260 -14.09 5.43 -8.69
C ASN A 260 -13.19 5.13 -7.47
N SER A 261 -12.05 5.81 -7.32
CA SER A 261 -11.15 5.68 -6.16
C SER A 261 -11.67 6.36 -4.87
N VAL A 262 -12.92 6.82 -4.88
CA VAL A 262 -13.58 7.35 -3.68
C VAL A 262 -13.53 6.31 -2.57
N HIS A 263 -13.17 6.74 -1.38
CA HIS A 263 -13.07 5.86 -0.21
C HIS A 263 -13.29 6.63 1.09
N GLY A 264 -13.63 5.93 2.15
CA GLY A 264 -13.84 6.51 3.48
C GLY A 264 -13.41 5.58 4.61
N GLY A 265 -13.35 6.14 5.82
CA GLY A 265 -13.21 5.37 7.05
C GLY A 265 -14.57 5.23 7.72
N CYS A 266 -15.07 4.00 7.82
CA CYS A 266 -16.30 3.70 8.54
C CYS A 266 -16.18 4.10 10.01
N GLU A 267 -17.33 4.30 10.64
CA GLU A 267 -17.43 4.62 12.06
C GLU A 267 -16.82 3.50 12.91
N VAL A 268 -16.01 3.87 13.90
CA VAL A 268 -15.49 2.94 14.90
C VAL A 268 -16.58 2.70 15.95
N ILE A 269 -17.02 1.46 16.08
CA ILE A 269 -18.08 1.07 17.02
C ILE A 269 -17.51 0.69 18.39
N SER A 270 -16.34 0.04 18.40
CA SER A 270 -15.64 -0.36 19.61
C SER A 270 -14.13 -0.45 19.37
N GLY A 271 -13.34 -0.19 20.42
CA GLY A 271 -11.88 -0.10 20.37
C GLY A 271 -11.36 1.24 19.87
N GLU A 272 -10.09 1.26 19.44
CA GLU A 272 -9.45 2.41 18.79
C GLU A 272 -8.79 1.98 17.48
N LYS A 273 -9.14 2.63 16.37
CA LYS A 273 -8.44 2.42 15.11
C LYS A 273 -7.24 3.36 15.03
N TRP A 274 -6.06 2.77 14.92
CA TRP A 274 -4.85 3.50 14.55
C TRP A 274 -4.43 3.12 13.13
N SER A 275 -4.08 4.12 12.33
CA SER A 275 -3.58 3.90 10.97
C SER A 275 -2.42 4.84 10.63
N ALA A 276 -1.55 4.42 9.74
CA ALA A 276 -0.54 5.26 9.11
C ALA A 276 -0.80 5.36 7.61
N THR A 277 -0.88 6.57 7.08
CA THR A 277 -1.13 6.83 5.66
C THR A 277 0.09 7.43 5.01
N LYS A 278 0.47 6.90 3.85
CA LYS A 278 1.50 7.45 2.97
C LYS A 278 0.86 7.75 1.62
N TRP A 279 0.78 9.02 1.26
CA TRP A 279 0.41 9.44 -0.08
C TRP A 279 1.64 9.51 -0.98
N MET A 280 1.51 9.04 -2.22
CA MET A 280 2.60 9.07 -3.20
C MET A 280 2.23 9.97 -4.37
N ARG A 281 3.12 10.90 -4.69
CA ARG A 281 2.96 11.95 -5.69
C ARG A 281 3.39 11.47 -7.08
N GLN A 282 3.00 12.18 -8.13
CA GLN A 282 3.49 11.92 -9.50
C GLN A 282 4.99 12.20 -9.63
N ARG A 283 5.50 13.19 -8.89
CA ARG A 283 6.91 13.62 -8.91
C ARG A 283 7.37 13.93 -7.50
N ALA A 284 8.68 13.89 -7.29
CA ALA A 284 9.30 14.35 -6.05
C ALA A 284 8.83 15.78 -5.71
N MET A 285 8.62 16.02 -4.41
CA MET A 285 8.26 17.34 -3.91
C MET A 285 9.57 18.10 -3.64
N ASN A 286 9.91 18.98 -4.58
CA ASN A 286 11.01 19.95 -4.39
C ASN A 286 10.61 21.04 -3.40
#